data_AF-A0AAD6Y7B0-F1
#
_entry.id   AF-A0AAD6Y7B0-F1
#
_cell.length_a   1.000
_cell.length_b   1.000
_cell.length_c   1.000
_cell.angle_alpha   90.00
_cell.angle_beta   90.00
_cell.angle_gamma   90.00
#
_symmetry.space_group_name_H-M   'P 1'
#
loop_
_entity.id
_entity.type
_entity.pdbx_description
1 polymer ?
#
loop_
_entity_poly.entity_id
_entity_poly.type
_entity_poly.pdbx_seq_one_letter_code
_entity_poly.pdbx_strand_id
1 'polypeptide(L)'
;YRMVELLVSTMYVERDGWVFLQESKWGEKLEDKLGEQDSHFRTLKPWGSKQMIPKWSAPKGSFRGKLLDLKTCVYTDVIDVVAVPNAIVPLAIHGSGVTCILLERAEDKDKELNLIARKVGMCNLPPYIFAQTVKCGTVHV
;
A
#
# COMPACT_ATOMS: atom_id res chain seq x y z
N TYR A 1 -28.47 -14.39 0.90
CA TYR A 1 -28.11 -13.18 1.66
C TYR A 1 -26.72 -13.42 2.23
N ARG A 2 -25.66 -12.80 1.68
CA ARG A 2 -24.31 -12.91 2.27
C ARG A 2 -24.01 -11.56 2.91
N MET A 3 -24.23 -11.52 4.22
CA MET A 3 -23.88 -10.40 5.08
C MET A 3 -22.35 -10.44 5.23
N VAL A 4 -21.65 -9.39 4.79
CA VAL A 4 -20.23 -9.22 5.12
C VAL A 4 -20.20 -8.76 6.56
N GLU A 5 -19.97 -9.69 7.48
CA GLU A 5 -19.79 -9.38 8.89
C GLU A 5 -18.37 -8.83 9.07
N LEU A 6 -18.25 -7.50 9.13
CA LEU A 6 -17.01 -6.83 9.54
C LEU A 6 -16.85 -7.04 11.05
N LEU A 7 -16.32 -8.20 11.44
CA LEU A 7 -15.76 -8.34 12.77
C LEU A 7 -14.65 -7.28 12.91
N VAL A 8 -14.65 -6.54 14.02
CA VAL A 8 -13.61 -5.57 14.36
C VAL A 8 -12.28 -6.33 14.56
N SER A 9 -11.60 -6.59 13.45
CA SER A 9 -10.23 -7.07 13.42
C SER A 9 -9.59 -6.54 12.15
N THR A 10 -8.76 -5.52 12.30
CA THR A 10 -8.09 -4.89 11.18
C THR A 10 -6.98 -5.82 10.65
N MET A 11 -7.12 -6.25 9.40
CA MET A 11 -6.13 -7.08 8.71
C MET A 11 -4.91 -6.23 8.32
N TYR A 12 -3.73 -6.84 8.21
CA TYR A 12 -2.53 -6.19 7.70
C TYR A 12 -2.10 -6.85 6.41
N VAL A 13 -1.62 -6.08 5.44
CA VAL A 13 -0.92 -6.60 4.27
C VAL A 13 0.58 -6.50 4.55
N GLU A 14 1.21 -7.66 4.78
CA GLU A 14 2.66 -7.77 4.88
C GLU A 14 3.28 -7.73 3.47
N ARG A 15 4.60 -7.51 3.43
CA ARG A 15 5.48 -7.25 2.28
C ARG A 15 5.45 -8.28 1.13
N ASP A 16 4.62 -9.32 1.21
CA ASP A 16 4.45 -10.31 0.14
C ASP A 16 3.43 -9.80 -0.89
N GLY A 17 3.97 -9.37 -2.04
CA GLY A 17 3.18 -9.02 -3.21
C GLY A 17 3.11 -7.54 -3.53
N TRP A 18 3.72 -6.64 -2.74
CA TRP A 18 3.80 -5.23 -3.12
C TRP A 18 5.12 -4.55 -2.74
N VAL A 19 5.45 -3.48 -3.46
CA VAL A 19 6.60 -2.61 -3.18
C VAL A 19 6.23 -1.14 -3.35
N PHE A 20 6.78 -0.27 -2.51
CA PHE A 20 6.66 1.16 -2.67
C PHE A 20 7.86 1.73 -3.45
N LEU A 21 7.58 2.47 -4.52
CA LEU A 21 8.57 3.07 -5.40
C LEU A 21 8.44 4.59 -5.34
N GLN A 22 9.44 5.25 -4.76
CA GLN A 22 9.46 6.70 -4.63
C GLN A 22 9.65 7.38 -5.99
N GLU A 23 8.81 8.38 -6.29
CA GLU A 23 8.80 9.06 -7.59
C GLU A 23 10.14 9.75 -7.91
N SER A 24 10.82 10.35 -6.92
CA SER A 24 12.12 11.00 -7.12
C SER A 24 13.24 10.03 -7.54
N LYS A 25 13.11 8.73 -7.25
CA LYS A 25 14.08 7.70 -7.61
C LYS A 25 13.72 7.02 -8.93
N TRP A 26 12.45 6.67 -9.09
CA TRP A 26 11.99 5.86 -10.22
C TRP A 26 11.49 6.70 -11.40
N GLY A 27 11.00 7.92 -11.17
CA GLY A 27 10.52 8.83 -12.20
C GLY A 27 9.22 8.40 -12.86
N GLU A 28 8.84 9.11 -13.92
CA GLU A 28 7.55 8.91 -14.63
C GLU A 28 7.54 7.69 -15.55
N LYS A 29 8.70 7.26 -16.08
CA LYS A 29 8.85 6.09 -16.96
C LYS A 29 9.15 4.82 -16.15
N LEU A 30 8.24 4.48 -15.26
CA LEU A 30 8.42 3.36 -14.35
C LEU A 30 8.43 2.02 -15.11
N GLU A 31 7.54 1.90 -16.09
CA GLU A 31 7.33 0.72 -16.92
C GLU A 31 8.60 0.34 -17.69
N ASP A 32 9.24 1.32 -18.32
CA ASP A 32 10.47 1.12 -19.08
C ASP A 32 11.61 0.63 -18.17
N LYS A 33 11.83 1.32 -17.05
CA LYS A 33 12.92 1.00 -16.10
C LYS A 33 12.76 -0.37 -15.45
N LEU A 34 11.54 -0.71 -15.00
CA LEU A 34 11.30 -2.03 -14.42
C LEU A 34 11.29 -3.12 -15.49
N GLY A 35 10.76 -2.83 -16.69
CA GLY A 35 10.70 -3.76 -17.81
C GLY A 35 12.06 -4.11 -18.44
N GLU A 36 13.06 -3.23 -18.26
CA GLU A 36 14.47 -3.50 -18.57
C GLU A 36 15.13 -4.43 -17.54
N GLN A 37 14.74 -4.32 -16.26
CA GLN A 37 15.27 -5.17 -15.19
C GLN A 37 14.61 -6.56 -15.19
N ASP A 38 13.30 -6.61 -15.40
CA ASP A 38 12.52 -7.84 -15.48
C ASP A 38 11.39 -7.69 -16.49
N SER A 39 11.38 -8.56 -17.50
CA SER A 39 10.38 -8.57 -18.56
C SER A 39 8.94 -8.73 -18.07
N HIS A 40 8.72 -9.30 -16.88
CA HIS A 40 7.40 -9.41 -16.24
C HIS A 40 6.77 -8.03 -15.99
N PHE A 41 7.57 -7.00 -15.73
CA PHE A 41 7.08 -5.64 -15.52
C PHE A 41 6.88 -4.84 -16.81
N ARG A 42 7.06 -5.42 -18.00
CA ARG A 42 6.67 -4.75 -19.26
C ARG A 42 5.16 -4.62 -19.41
N THR A 43 4.39 -5.43 -18.70
CA THR A 43 2.92 -5.34 -18.64
C THR A 43 2.43 -4.48 -17.49
N LEU A 44 3.33 -3.69 -16.90
CA LEU A 44 2.99 -2.78 -15.81
C LEU A 44 1.92 -1.79 -16.26
N LYS A 45 0.89 -1.63 -15.43
CA LYS A 45 -0.23 -0.73 -15.73
C LYS A 45 -0.75 -0.03 -14.47
N PRO A 46 -1.24 1.21 -14.60
CA PRO A 46 -1.95 1.86 -13.51
C PRO A 46 -3.25 1.09 -13.23
N TRP A 47 -3.68 1.08 -11.97
CA TRP A 47 -4.98 0.51 -11.60
C TRP A 47 -6.14 1.20 -12.35
N GLY A 48 -6.06 2.52 -12.55
CA GLY A 48 -6.95 3.24 -13.45
C GLY A 48 -7.05 4.73 -13.15
N SER A 49 -7.57 5.48 -14.12
CA SER A 49 -7.69 6.94 -14.07
C SER A 49 -8.70 7.48 -13.05
N LYS A 50 -9.55 6.62 -12.49
CA LYS A 50 -10.54 6.97 -11.45
C LYS A 50 -10.10 6.57 -10.05
N GLN A 51 -8.81 6.31 -9.85
CA GLN A 51 -8.26 6.02 -8.54
C GLN A 51 -8.54 7.20 -7.59
N MET A 52 -9.27 6.93 -6.51
CA MET A 52 -9.38 7.87 -5.41
C MET A 52 -8.04 7.94 -4.68
N ILE A 53 -7.50 9.14 -4.48
CA ILE A 53 -6.29 9.34 -3.69
C ILE A 53 -6.70 9.86 -2.31
N PRO A 54 -6.59 9.06 -1.25
CA PRO A 54 -7.00 9.48 0.08
C PRO A 54 -6.06 10.59 0.59
N LYS A 55 -6.65 11.61 1.19
CA LYS A 55 -5.91 12.72 1.80
C LYS A 55 -5.74 12.46 3.29
N TRP A 56 -4.59 12.86 3.82
CA TRP A 56 -4.34 12.89 5.25
C TRP A 56 -3.52 14.13 5.60
N SER A 57 -3.53 14.53 6.87
CA SER A 57 -2.75 15.66 7.37
C SER A 57 -1.27 15.29 7.48
N ALA A 58 -0.60 15.15 6.33
CA ALA A 58 0.81 14.81 6.27
C ALA A 58 1.70 15.98 6.77
N PRO A 59 2.78 15.68 7.48
CA PRO A 59 3.85 16.65 7.76
C PRO A 59 4.41 17.29 6.48
N LYS A 60 4.98 18.50 6.62
CA LYS A 60 5.73 19.15 5.52
C LYS A 60 6.92 18.27 5.10
N GLY A 61 7.22 18.24 3.80
CA GLY A 61 8.31 17.43 3.24
C GLY A 61 7.90 16.00 2.87
N SER A 62 6.60 15.76 2.68
CA SER A 62 6.09 14.52 2.10
C SER A 62 6.55 14.37 0.65
N PHE A 63 6.59 13.12 0.18
CA PHE A 63 6.94 12.78 -1.20
C PHE A 63 5.88 11.88 -1.82
N ARG A 64 5.93 11.78 -3.14
CA ARG A 64 5.06 10.93 -3.94
C ARG A 64 5.74 9.62 -4.28
N GLY A 65 4.94 8.64 -4.60
CA GLY A 65 5.41 7.37 -5.12
C GLY A 65 4.28 6.52 -5.67
N LYS A 66 4.62 5.29 -6.00
CA LYS A 66 3.70 4.30 -6.53
C LYS A 66 3.79 3.06 -5.66
N LEU A 67 2.64 2.50 -5.29
CA LEU A 67 2.59 1.19 -4.68
C LEU A 67 2.30 0.18 -5.79
N LEU A 68 3.27 -0.69 -6.05
CA LEU A 68 3.23 -1.69 -7.11
C LEU A 68 2.88 -3.04 -6.51
N ASP A 69 1.86 -3.70 -7.05
CA ASP A 69 1.60 -5.11 -6.89
C ASP A 69 2.51 -5.93 -7.82
N LEU A 70 3.42 -6.71 -7.23
CA LEU A 70 4.41 -7.51 -7.95
C LEU A 70 3.79 -8.70 -8.69
N LYS A 71 2.63 -9.19 -8.22
CA LYS A 71 1.95 -10.35 -8.79
C LYS A 71 1.11 -9.96 -9.99
N THR A 72 0.39 -8.85 -9.91
CA THR A 72 -0.54 -8.44 -10.96
C THR A 72 0.02 -7.37 -11.90
N CYS A 73 1.21 -6.84 -11.61
CA CYS A 73 1.82 -5.71 -12.34
C CYS A 73 0.90 -4.48 -12.37
N VAL A 74 0.12 -4.28 -11.31
CA VAL A 74 -0.77 -3.12 -11.17
C VAL A 74 -0.15 -2.18 -10.15
N TYR A 75 -0.05 -0.90 -10.47
CA TYR A 75 0.35 0.11 -9.49
C TYR A 75 -0.75 1.12 -9.20
N THR A 76 -0.66 1.71 -8.01
CA THR A 76 -1.54 2.78 -7.56
C THR A 76 -0.69 3.98 -7.16
N ASP A 77 -1.14 5.19 -7.47
CA ASP A 77 -0.45 6.40 -7.04
C ASP A 77 -0.63 6.62 -5.53
N VAL A 78 0.43 7.00 -4.85
CA VAL A 78 0.42 7.35 -3.44
C VAL A 78 1.06 8.72 -3.28
N ILE A 79 0.29 9.64 -2.71
CA ILE A 79 0.76 10.98 -2.41
C ILE A 79 1.01 11.12 -0.92
N ASP A 80 1.76 12.15 -0.57
CA ASP A 80 1.97 12.59 0.79
C ASP A 80 2.54 11.49 1.71
N VAL A 81 3.58 10.80 1.24
CA VAL A 81 4.30 9.77 1.99
C VAL A 81 5.47 10.40 2.73
N VAL A 82 5.66 10.11 4.01
CA VAL A 82 6.74 10.69 4.83
C VAL A 82 7.90 9.73 5.13
N ALA A 83 7.73 8.44 4.85
CA ALA A 83 8.80 7.44 4.84
C ALA A 83 8.38 6.18 4.08
N VAL A 84 9.34 5.31 3.76
CA VAL A 84 9.08 4.10 2.97
C VAL A 84 8.22 3.13 3.79
N PRO A 85 7.00 2.81 3.34
CA PRO A 85 6.14 1.90 4.06
C PRO A 85 6.62 0.44 3.90
N ASN A 86 6.42 -0.35 4.96
CA ASN A 86 6.64 -1.80 4.95
C ASN A 86 5.43 -2.60 5.44
N ALA A 87 4.33 -1.93 5.80
CA ALA A 87 3.06 -2.56 6.14
C ALA A 87 1.86 -1.71 5.68
N ILE A 88 0.72 -2.35 5.44
CA ILE A 88 -0.53 -1.69 5.03
C ILE A 88 -1.68 -2.17 5.92
N VAL A 89 -2.57 -1.25 6.27
CA VAL A 89 -3.77 -1.49 7.05
C VAL A 89 -5.00 -1.01 6.28
N PRO A 90 -5.96 -1.87 5.91
CA PRO A 90 -7.25 -1.45 5.40
C PRO A 90 -8.03 -0.68 6.47
N LEU A 91 -8.54 0.49 6.10
CA LEU A 91 -9.37 1.34 6.95
C LEU A 91 -10.85 1.27 6.56
N ALA A 92 -11.13 1.28 5.24
CA ALA A 92 -12.49 1.28 4.73
C ALA A 92 -12.58 0.59 3.36
N ILE A 93 -13.70 -0.09 3.11
CA ILE A 93 -14.04 -0.71 1.83
C ILE A 93 -15.23 0.05 1.24
N HIS A 94 -15.14 0.46 -0.02
CA HIS A 94 -16.18 1.19 -0.72
C HIS A 94 -16.19 0.82 -2.22
N GLY A 95 -17.22 1.26 -2.95
CA GLY A 95 -17.39 0.91 -4.38
C GLY A 95 -16.23 1.35 -5.29
N SER A 96 -15.41 2.31 -4.85
CA SER A 96 -14.22 2.80 -5.55
C SER A 96 -12.90 2.22 -5.04
N GLY A 97 -12.90 1.23 -4.14
CA GLY A 97 -11.68 0.57 -3.66
C GLY A 97 -11.61 0.32 -2.16
N VAL A 98 -10.38 0.17 -1.70
CA VAL A 98 -10.01 -0.05 -0.31
C VAL A 98 -9.09 1.06 0.16
N THR A 99 -9.61 1.97 0.98
CA THR A 99 -8.77 2.99 1.62
C THR A 99 -7.92 2.32 2.68
N CYS A 100 -6.61 2.51 2.60
CA CYS A 100 -5.63 1.92 3.49
C CYS A 100 -4.69 2.98 4.09
N ILE A 101 -4.20 2.69 5.30
CA ILE A 101 -3.12 3.38 5.96
C ILE A 101 -1.81 2.66 5.63
N LEU A 102 -0.79 3.42 5.25
CA LEU A 102 0.56 2.95 5.06
C LEU A 102 1.36 3.14 6.35
N LEU A 103 2.07 2.10 6.77
CA LEU A 103 2.82 2.05 8.01
C LEU A 103 4.30 1.78 7.73
N GLU A 104 5.15 2.38 8.56
CA GLU A 104 6.55 1.99 8.74
C GLU A 104 6.68 1.36 10.13
N ARG A 105 7.10 0.10 10.15
CA ARG A 105 7.40 -0.68 11.34
C ARG A 105 8.91 -0.82 11.48
N ALA A 106 9.42 -0.79 12.70
CA ALA A 106 10.81 -1.13 12.95
C ALA A 106 11.08 -2.60 12.59
N GLU A 107 12.25 -2.89 12.03
CA GLU A 107 12.67 -4.26 11.69
C GLU A 107 13.34 -4.98 12.89
N ASP A 108 13.61 -4.26 13.99
CA ASP A 108 14.31 -4.76 15.17
C ASP A 108 13.41 -5.71 15.99
N LYS A 109 13.58 -7.02 15.80
CA LYS A 109 12.76 -8.09 16.41
C LYS A 109 12.83 -8.16 17.95
N ASP A 110 13.83 -7.55 18.57
CA ASP A 110 14.17 -7.80 19.98
C ASP A 110 13.69 -6.72 20.97
N LYS A 111 12.85 -5.77 20.55
CA LYS A 111 12.32 -4.75 21.47
C LYS A 111 10.80 -4.70 21.44
N GLU A 112 10.20 -4.66 22.64
CA GLU A 112 8.77 -4.34 22.88
C GLU A 112 8.30 -3.05 22.17
N LEU A 113 9.22 -2.24 21.64
CA LEU A 113 8.96 -1.07 20.79
C LEU A 113 8.37 -1.40 19.40
N ASN A 114 8.36 -2.66 18.96
CA ASN A 114 7.65 -3.11 17.74
C ASN A 114 6.12 -2.95 17.80
N LEU A 115 5.59 -2.57 18.97
CA LEU A 115 4.17 -2.34 19.17
C LEU A 115 3.66 -1.07 18.46
N ILE A 116 4.53 -0.07 18.22
CA ILE A 116 4.10 1.22 17.66
C ILE A 116 4.53 1.32 16.20
N ALA A 117 3.57 1.13 15.29
CA ALA A 117 3.76 1.39 13.88
C ALA A 117 3.54 2.88 13.56
N ARG A 118 4.46 3.50 12.81
CA ARG A 118 4.33 4.89 12.41
C ARG A 118 3.43 4.99 11.18
N LYS A 119 2.39 5.83 11.22
CA LYS A 119 1.64 6.21 10.02
C LYS A 119 2.54 7.03 9.11
N VAL A 120 2.75 6.55 7.88
CA VAL A 120 3.64 7.21 6.90
C VAL A 120 2.94 7.63 5.63
N GLY A 121 1.69 7.21 5.41
CA GLY A 121 0.91 7.60 4.24
C GLY A 121 -0.48 6.99 4.24
N MET A 122 -1.22 7.22 3.16
CA MET A 122 -2.48 6.54 2.87
C MET A 122 -2.57 6.26 1.38
N CYS A 123 -3.21 5.15 1.01
CA CYS A 123 -3.46 4.80 -0.38
C CYS A 123 -4.86 4.22 -0.54
N ASN A 124 -5.35 4.15 -1.77
CA ASN A 124 -6.54 3.40 -2.12
C ASN A 124 -6.10 2.25 -3.01
N LEU A 125 -6.56 1.04 -2.70
CA LEU A 125 -6.16 -0.16 -3.41
C LEU A 125 -7.34 -0.82 -4.13
N PRO A 126 -7.08 -1.56 -5.22
CA PRO A 126 -8.10 -2.33 -5.89
C PRO A 126 -8.70 -3.40 -4.97
N PRO A 127 -10.02 -3.68 -5.03
CA PRO A 127 -10.67 -4.66 -4.13
C PRO A 127 -10.07 -6.07 -4.15
N TYR A 128 -9.42 -6.47 -5.25
CA TYR A 128 -8.84 -7.80 -5.36
C TYR A 128 -7.73 -8.07 -4.34
N ILE A 129 -7.15 -7.04 -3.70
CA ILE A 129 -6.08 -7.23 -2.71
C ILE A 129 -6.51 -8.18 -1.59
N PHE A 130 -7.79 -8.17 -1.20
CA PHE A 130 -8.29 -9.03 -0.11
C PHE A 130 -8.28 -10.52 -0.45
N ALA A 131 -8.35 -10.87 -1.73
CA ALA A 131 -8.20 -12.25 -2.16
C ALA A 131 -6.75 -12.76 -2.04
N GLN A 132 -5.80 -11.85 -1.82
CA GLN A 132 -4.36 -12.13 -1.78
C GLN A 132 -3.75 -11.89 -0.39
N THR A 133 -4.49 -11.29 0.54
CA THR A 133 -3.99 -10.95 1.87
C THR A 133 -4.00 -12.16 2.81
N VAL A 134 -2.89 -12.36 3.51
CA VAL A 134 -2.78 -13.30 4.63
C VAL A 134 -2.99 -12.53 5.94
N LYS A 135 -3.70 -13.13 6.91
CA LYS A 135 -3.88 -12.53 8.23
C LYS A 135 -2.53 -12.43 8.95
N CYS A 136 -2.04 -11.22 9.18
CA CYS A 136 -0.74 -10.97 9.82
C CYS A 136 -0.83 -10.34 11.24
N GLY A 137 -2.02 -9.87 11.67
CA GLY A 137 -2.20 -9.30 13.01
C GLY A 137 -3.59 -8.71 13.24
N THR A 138 -3.79 -8.01 14.36
CA THR A 138 -5.01 -7.24 14.65
C THR A 138 -4.65 -5.85 15.20
N VAL A 139 -5.26 -4.78 14.65
CA VAL A 139 -5.25 -3.44 15.28
C VAL A 139 -6.46 -3.35 16.20
N HIS A 140 -6.27 -2.92 17.44
CA HIS A 140 -7.36 -2.43 18.29
C HIS A 140 -7.36 -0.91 18.19
N VAL A 141 -8.52 -0.33 17.89
CA VAL A 141 -8.71 1.13 17.78
C VAL A 141 -9.52 1.61 18.97
#